data_AF-A0A525PPY1-F1
#
_entry.id   AF-A0A525PPY1-F1
#
_cell.length_a   1.000
_cell.length_b   1.000
_cell.length_c   1.000
_cell.angle_alpha   90.00
_cell.angle_beta   90.00
_cell.angle_gamma   90.00
#
_symmetry.space_group_name_H-M   'P 1'
#
loop_
_entity.id
_entity.type
_entity.pdbx_description
1 polymer ?
#
loop_
_entity_poly.entity_id
_entity_poly.type
_entity_poly.pdbx_seq_one_letter_code
_entity_poly.pdbx_strand_id
1 'polypeptide(L)' 'MSGFEQTPADMARNAASYHLKKTVVMVGMMGAGKTAVGRALAAKLNVNFLDSDHEIETAANLSVPEI' A
#
# COMPACT_ATOMS: atom_id res chain seq x y z
N MET A 1 18.68 -12.12 -10.28
CA MET A 1 17.89 -10.87 -10.20
C MET A 1 17.13 -10.69 -11.50
N SER A 2 15.94 -11.30 -11.63
CA SER A 2 15.05 -11.04 -12.76
C SER A 2 14.04 -9.98 -12.31
N GLY A 3 14.29 -8.72 -12.68
CA GLY A 3 13.30 -7.66 -12.49
C GLY A 3 12.09 -7.96 -13.36
N PHE A 4 10.89 -7.89 -12.79
CA PHE A 4 9.66 -7.93 -13.56
C PHE A 4 9.65 -6.73 -14.51
N GLU A 5 9.89 -7.01 -15.80
CA GLU A 5 9.93 -5.99 -16.85
C GLU A 5 8.51 -5.45 -17.07
N GLN A 6 8.33 -4.15 -16.84
CA GLN A 6 7.04 -3.49 -16.98
C GLN A 6 6.74 -3.31 -18.47
N THR A 7 5.58 -3.76 -18.92
CA THR A 7 5.23 -3.72 -20.34
C THR A 7 4.72 -2.33 -20.75
N PRO A 8 4.79 -1.96 -22.04
CA PRO A 8 4.22 -0.71 -22.54
C PRO A 8 2.71 -0.55 -22.24
N ALA A 9 1.98 -1.66 -22.09
CA ALA A 9 0.57 -1.66 -21.67
C ALA A 9 0.40 -1.25 -20.19
N ASP A 10 1.34 -1.60 -19.32
CA ASP A 10 1.36 -1.15 -17.91
C ASP A 10 1.59 0.38 -17.83
N MET A 11 2.45 0.92 -18.71
CA MET A 11 2.69 2.37 -18.78
C MET A 11 1.49 3.16 -19.30
N ALA A 12 0.77 2.65 -20.31
CA ALA A 12 -0.39 3.35 -20.89
C ALA A 12 -1.59 3.47 -19.91
N ARG A 13 -1.69 2.57 -18.92
CA ARG A 13 -2.74 2.62 -17.89
C ARG A 13 -2.47 3.56 -16.73
N ASN A 14 -1.28 4.17 -16.64
CA ASN A 14 -0.91 5.03 -15.52
C ASN A 14 -1.73 6.34 -15.43
N ALA A 15 -2.55 6.65 -16.45
CA ALA A 15 -3.51 7.76 -16.41
C ALA A 15 -4.91 7.36 -15.88
N ALA A 16 -5.20 6.05 -15.77
CA ALA A 16 -6.50 5.59 -15.27
C ALA A 16 -6.51 5.66 -13.75
N SER A 17 -7.28 6.60 -13.20
CA SER A 17 -7.55 6.64 -11.75
C SER A 17 -8.50 5.50 -11.41
N TYR A 18 -8.03 4.55 -10.58
CA TYR A 18 -8.88 3.46 -10.12
C TYR A 18 -9.68 3.90 -8.90
N HIS A 19 -10.96 3.51 -8.83
CA HIS A 19 -11.78 3.68 -7.64
C HIS A 19 -11.92 2.32 -6.94
N LEU A 20 -11.37 2.20 -5.73
CA LEU A 20 -11.51 1.00 -4.92
C LEU A 20 -12.95 0.87 -4.42
N LYS A 21 -13.62 -0.24 -4.77
CA LYS A 21 -14.97 -0.53 -4.27
C LYS A 21 -15.00 -0.91 -2.78
N LYS A 22 -13.85 -1.33 -2.23
CA LYS A 22 -13.66 -1.72 -0.83
C LYS A 22 -12.22 -1.41 -0.40
N THR A 23 -12.01 -1.25 0.90
CA THR A 23 -10.68 -1.15 1.51
C THR A 23 -9.89 -2.44 1.28
N VAL A 24 -8.60 -2.29 0.99
CA VAL A 24 -7.65 -3.39 0.84
C VAL A 24 -6.65 -3.31 1.98
N VAL A 25 -6.47 -4.40 2.72
CA VAL A 25 -5.54 -4.48 3.85
C VAL A 25 -4.45 -5.51 3.54
N MET A 26 -3.19 -5.13 3.77
CA MET A 26 -2.04 -6.01 3.61
C MET A 26 -1.80 -6.76 4.92
N VAL A 27 -1.88 -8.09 4.92
CA VAL A 27 -1.67 -8.94 6.10
C VAL A 27 -0.45 -9.83 5.95
N GLY A 28 0.22 -10.16 7.06
CA GLY A 28 1.42 -11.00 7.07
C GLY A 28 2.40 -10.66 8.19
N MET A 29 3.44 -11.48 8.35
CA MET A 29 4.46 -11.32 9.41
C MET A 29 5.23 -9.98 9.29
N MET A 30 5.89 -9.57 10.38
CA MET A 30 6.83 -8.44 10.37
C MET A 30 7.96 -8.71 9.36
N GLY A 31 8.39 -7.69 8.61
CA GLY A 31 9.43 -7.85 7.57
C GLY A 31 8.96 -8.48 6.26
N ALA A 32 7.70 -8.93 6.13
CA ALA A 32 7.16 -9.50 4.88
C ALA A 32 7.01 -8.48 3.72
N GLY A 33 7.41 -7.23 3.91
CA GLY A 33 7.38 -6.20 2.87
C GLY A 33 6.01 -5.56 2.60
N LYS A 34 5.03 -5.71 3.52
CA LYS A 34 3.66 -5.18 3.39
C LYS A 34 3.62 -3.70 3.01
N THR A 35 4.42 -2.87 3.68
CA THR A 35 4.52 -1.43 3.42
C THR A 35 5.13 -1.14 2.04
N ALA A 36 6.18 -1.87 1.65
CA ALA A 36 6.83 -1.68 0.36
C ALA A 36 5.92 -2.06 -0.81
N VAL A 37 5.28 -3.24 -0.72
CA VAL A 37 4.33 -3.73 -1.73
C VAL A 37 3.09 -2.83 -1.78
N GLY A 38 2.57 -2.43 -0.63
CA GLY A 38 1.39 -1.56 -0.54
C GLY A 38 1.60 -0.18 -1.18
N ARG A 39 2.76 0.46 -0.93
CA ARG A 39 3.11 1.74 -1.57
C ARG A 39 3.24 1.60 -3.08
N ALA A 40 3.91 0.54 -3.56
CA ALA A 40 4.05 0.28 -5.00
C ALA A 40 2.69 -0.01 -5.66
N LEU A 41 1.81 -0.77 -5.00
CA LEU A 41 0.48 -1.06 -5.50
C LEU A 41 -0.39 0.20 -5.57
N ALA A 42 -0.38 1.01 -4.51
CA ALA A 42 -1.15 2.26 -4.45
C ALA A 42 -0.72 3.24 -5.56
N ALA A 43 0.59 3.38 -5.79
CA ALA A 43 1.13 4.18 -6.88
C ALA A 43 0.65 3.66 -8.25
N LYS A 44 0.68 2.33 -8.48
CA LYS A 44 0.20 1.72 -9.73
C LYS A 44 -1.30 1.88 -9.97
N LEU A 45 -2.10 1.97 -8.91
CA LEU A 45 -3.54 2.15 -8.98
C LEU A 45 -3.96 3.63 -8.93
N ASN A 46 -3.02 4.54 -8.73
CA ASN A 46 -3.28 5.96 -8.46
C ASN A 46 -4.32 6.16 -7.32
N VAL A 47 -4.11 5.45 -6.20
CA VAL A 47 -4.93 5.55 -4.98
C VAL A 47 -4.06 5.87 -3.77
N ASN A 48 -4.69 6.32 -2.68
CA ASN A 48 -3.98 6.60 -1.44
C ASN A 48 -3.48 5.32 -0.77
N PHE A 49 -2.25 5.36 -0.26
CA PHE A 49 -1.73 4.36 0.67
C PHE A 49 -1.83 4.93 2.09
N LEU A 50 -2.44 4.16 3.00
CA LEU A 50 -2.54 4.49 4.43
C LEU A 50 -1.67 3.50 5.20
N ASP A 51 -0.80 4.00 6.06
CA ASP A 51 0.03 3.16 6.94
C ASP A 51 -0.73 2.89 8.23
N SER A 52 -1.20 1.66 8.41
CA SER A 52 -2.11 1.29 9.49
C SER A 52 -1.49 1.48 10.87
N ASP A 53 -0.19 1.26 11.02
CA ASP A 53 0.49 1.38 12.32
C ASP A 53 0.47 2.85 12.80
N HIS A 54 0.73 3.79 11.90
CA HIS A 54 0.68 5.24 12.19
C HIS A 54 -0.77 5.74 12.43
N GLU A 55 -1.75 5.20 11.71
CA GLU A 55 -3.16 5.55 11.96
C GLU A 55 -3.69 4.98 13.27
N ILE A 56 -3.26 3.78 13.67
CA ILE A 56 -3.59 3.21 14.98
C ILE A 56 -3.01 4.08 16.11
N GLU A 57 -1.75 4.52 15.99
CA GLU A 57 -1.13 5.46 16.94
C GLU A 57 -1.90 6.79 17.02
N THR A 58 -2.27 7.35 15.87
CA THR A 58 -2.99 8.63 15.80
C THR A 58 -4.41 8.52 16.36
N ALA A 59 -5.10 7.39 16.11
CA ALA A 59 -6.45 7.15 16.61
C ALA A 59 -6.49 6.79 18.09
N ALA A 60 -5.44 6.14 18.61
CA ALA A 60 -5.36 5.74 20.01
C ALA A 60 -4.97 6.90 20.95
N ASN A 61 -4.33 7.96 20.42
CA ASN A 61 -3.73 9.05 21.22
C ASN A 61 -2.84 8.53 22.37
N LEU A 62 -2.30 7.32 22.18
CA LEU A 62 -1.47 6.52 23.07
C LEU A 62 -0.39 5.88 22.18
N SER A 63 0.83 5.77 22.71
CA SER A 63 1.92 5.12 21.97
C SER A 63 1.74 3.59 22.01
N VAL A 64 2.14 2.88 20.94
CA VAL A 64 2.02 1.41 20.82
C VAL A 64 2.52 0.59 22.04
N PRO A 65 3.51 1.03 22.85
CA PRO A 65 3.89 0.28 24.06
C PRO A 65 2.79 0.15 25.13
N GLU A 66 1.65 0.83 25.00
CA GLU A 66 0.61 0.90 26.03
C GLU A 66 -0.70 0.15 25.67
N ILE A 67 -0.73 -0.56 24.52
CA ILE A 67 -1.82 -1.47 24.10
C ILE A 67 -1.37 -2.92 24.26
#